data_AF-A0A413IG19-F1
#
_entry.id   AF-A0A413IG19-F1
#
_cell.length_a   1.000
_cell.length_b   1.000
_cell.length_c   1.000
_cell.angle_alpha   90.00
_cell.angle_beta   90.00
_cell.angle_gamma   90.00
#
_symmetry.space_group_name_H-M   'P 1'
#
loop_
_entity.id
_entity.type
_entity.pdbx_description
1 polymer ?
#
loop_
_entity_poly.entity_id
_entity_poly.type
_entity_poly.pdbx_seq_one_letter_code
_entity_poly.pdbx_strand_id
1 'polypeptide(L)'
;MKALEDQDYETIKSYILEGNESTLPLRQREMLNRWVSASKLLEKNPVTKNAVAILQAKYPGLSRTQAYEDCRNAVRMFNSKQTFDYELWRNWLLNDIIELCQKAKDTGNLKAWAAAQANLIKALGEAPENNIDPRLLEKHQIVIPIQVNNNTYNLDLNKFLNIPIDQRTRIADALINPATDDDITEIMNS
;
A
#
# COMPACT_ATOMS: atom_id res chain seq x y z
N MET A 1 -24.01 36.14 21.01
CA MET A 1 -24.28 34.75 21.44
C MET A 1 -23.47 33.84 20.52
N LYS A 2 -22.49 33.08 21.02
CA LYS A 2 -21.82 32.06 20.19
C LYS A 2 -22.82 30.94 19.92
N ALA A 3 -22.90 30.44 18.69
CA ALA A 3 -23.74 29.29 18.38
C ALA A 3 -23.28 28.08 19.22
N LEU A 4 -24.22 27.22 19.62
CA LEU A 4 -23.93 26.06 20.48
C LEU A 4 -22.85 25.15 19.88
N GLU A 5 -22.80 25.04 18.55
CA GLU A 5 -21.79 24.29 17.78
C GLU A 5 -20.37 24.85 17.93
N ASP A 6 -20.22 26.18 17.93
CA ASP A 6 -18.92 26.82 18.16
C ASP A 6 -18.45 26.61 19.60
N GLN A 7 -19.38 26.49 20.56
CA GLN A 7 -19.05 26.19 21.94
C GLN A 7 -18.60 24.73 22.12
N ASP A 8 -19.28 23.77 21.48
CA ASP A 8 -18.85 22.37 21.46
C ASP A 8 -17.45 22.23 20.81
N TYR A 9 -17.20 22.94 19.71
CA TYR A 9 -15.89 22.95 19.03
C TYR A 9 -14.76 23.46 19.91
N GLU A 10 -14.91 24.63 20.54
CA GLU A 10 -13.86 25.18 21.41
C GLU A 10 -13.63 24.32 22.65
N THR A 11 -14.68 23.70 23.22
CA THR A 11 -14.55 22.79 24.36
C THR A 11 -13.72 21.56 24.01
N ILE A 12 -14.01 20.93 22.86
CA ILE A 12 -13.25 19.77 22.36
C ILE A 12 -11.81 20.18 22.03
N LYS A 13 -11.59 21.36 21.46
CA LYS A 13 -10.26 21.88 21.15
C LYS A 13 -9.41 22.08 22.39
N SER A 14 -9.95 22.73 23.43
CA SER A 14 -9.26 22.92 24.71
C SER A 14 -8.90 21.58 25.35
N TYR A 15 -9.80 20.60 25.30
CA TYR A 15 -9.55 19.24 25.77
C TYR A 15 -8.33 18.58 25.07
N ILE A 16 -8.22 18.70 23.74
CA ILE A 16 -7.09 18.13 22.98
C ILE A 16 -5.76 18.81 23.33
N LEU A 17 -5.76 20.12 23.59
CA LEU A 17 -4.55 20.92 23.78
C LEU A 17 -3.99 20.87 25.21
N GLU A 18 -4.87 20.89 26.21
CA GLU A 18 -4.47 21.12 27.61
C GLU A 18 -4.56 19.87 28.49
N GLY A 19 -5.17 18.78 27.99
CA GLY A 19 -5.07 17.43 28.59
C GLY A 19 -5.65 17.29 30.00
N ASN A 20 -6.56 18.17 30.42
CA ASN A 20 -7.20 18.13 31.74
C ASN A 20 -8.63 18.74 31.63
N GLU A 21 -9.72 18.04 31.29
CA GLU A 21 -10.24 16.69 31.59
C GLU A 21 -11.06 16.51 32.89
N SER A 22 -11.96 17.42 33.29
CA SER A 22 -13.07 17.01 34.18
C SER A 22 -14.23 16.43 33.34
N THR A 23 -13.92 15.32 32.65
CA THR A 23 -14.72 14.54 31.70
C THR A 23 -15.45 15.34 30.64
N LEU A 24 -14.92 15.31 29.41
CA LEU A 24 -15.65 15.67 28.20
C LEU A 24 -17.02 14.94 28.25
N PRO A 25 -18.16 15.67 28.28
CA PRO A 25 -19.50 15.09 28.31
C PRO A 25 -19.66 14.03 27.21
N LEU A 26 -20.47 12.99 27.46
CA LEU A 26 -20.63 11.85 26.55
C LEU A 26 -20.89 12.29 25.10
N ARG A 27 -21.78 13.27 24.91
CA ARG A 27 -22.07 13.86 23.59
C ARG A 27 -20.83 14.43 22.90
N GLN A 28 -20.03 15.23 23.59
CA GLN A 28 -18.83 15.85 23.01
C GLN A 28 -17.73 14.80 22.76
N ARG A 29 -17.68 13.73 23.55
CA ARG A 29 -16.78 12.60 23.33
C ARG A 29 -17.16 11.81 22.08
N GLU A 30 -18.44 11.58 21.86
CA GLU A 30 -18.93 11.00 20.62
C GLU A 30 -18.61 11.90 19.41
N MET A 31 -18.80 13.22 19.54
CA MET A 31 -18.41 14.18 18.50
C MET A 31 -16.92 14.10 18.18
N LEU A 32 -16.05 14.11 19.20
CA LEU A 32 -14.60 13.96 19.01
C LEU A 32 -14.25 12.64 18.32
N ASN A 33 -14.85 11.52 18.73
CA ASN A 33 -14.65 10.22 18.08
C ASN A 33 -15.06 10.22 16.60
N ARG A 34 -16.16 10.91 16.27
CA ARG A 34 -16.59 11.10 14.87
C ARG A 34 -15.58 11.97 14.11
N TRP A 35 -15.09 13.05 14.70
CA TRP A 35 -14.12 13.94 14.06
C TRP A 35 -12.77 13.26 13.80
N VAL A 36 -12.27 12.47 14.76
CA VAL A 36 -11.06 11.66 14.58
C VAL A 36 -11.26 10.62 13.47
N SER A 37 -12.42 9.97 13.43
CA SER A 37 -12.74 9.03 12.34
C SER A 37 -12.85 9.73 10.99
N ALA A 38 -13.48 10.89 10.94
CA ALA A 38 -13.64 11.69 9.73
C ALA A 38 -12.27 12.17 9.20
N SER A 39 -11.37 12.61 10.08
CA SER A 39 -9.99 12.99 9.71
C SER A 39 -9.25 11.85 9.01
N LYS A 40 -9.25 10.64 9.58
CA LYS A 40 -8.62 9.45 8.97
C LYS A 40 -9.28 9.05 7.65
N LEU A 41 -10.59 9.22 7.53
CA LEU A 41 -11.31 8.94 6.29
C LEU A 41 -10.95 9.95 5.21
N LEU A 42 -10.83 11.24 5.55
CA LEU A 42 -10.44 12.29 4.62
C LEU A 42 -9.00 12.08 4.13
N GLU A 43 -8.08 11.65 4.99
CA GLU A 43 -6.70 11.28 4.56
C GLU A 43 -6.70 10.21 3.47
N LYS A 44 -7.59 9.22 3.56
CA LYS A 44 -7.67 8.10 2.61
C LYS A 44 -8.61 8.36 1.42
N ASN A 45 -9.43 9.40 1.49
CA ASN A 45 -10.46 9.69 0.50
C ASN A 45 -10.36 11.15 0.07
N PRO A 46 -9.80 11.43 -1.12
CA PRO A 46 -9.63 12.80 -1.59
C PRO A 46 -10.97 13.53 -1.85
N VAL A 47 -12.08 12.78 -1.98
CA VAL A 47 -13.42 13.33 -2.14
C VAL A 47 -14.19 13.24 -0.82
N THR A 48 -14.55 14.40 -0.27
CA THR A 48 -15.31 14.52 1.00
C THR A 48 -16.62 13.73 0.96
N LYS A 49 -17.33 13.66 -0.18
CA LYS A 49 -18.58 12.88 -0.31
C LYS A 49 -18.39 11.39 0.00
N ASN A 50 -17.25 10.81 -0.38
CA ASN A 50 -16.96 9.41 -0.13
C ASN A 50 -16.62 9.19 1.35
N ALA A 51 -15.81 10.08 1.92
CA ALA A 51 -15.54 10.09 3.36
C ALA A 51 -16.84 10.20 4.18
N VAL A 52 -17.78 11.05 3.76
CA VAL A 52 -19.11 11.20 4.38
C VAL A 52 -19.92 9.90 4.28
N ALA A 53 -19.97 9.24 3.12
CA ALA A 53 -20.73 8.00 2.97
C ALA A 53 -20.19 6.89 3.89
N ILE A 54 -18.86 6.76 3.99
CA ILE A 54 -18.22 5.79 4.87
C ILE A 54 -18.43 6.17 6.35
N LEU A 55 -18.40 7.47 6.68
CA LEU A 55 -18.65 7.95 8.04
C LEU A 55 -20.09 7.63 8.47
N GLN A 56 -21.09 7.81 7.60
CA GLN A 56 -22.48 7.44 7.87
C GLN A 56 -22.66 5.93 8.05
N ALA A 57 -21.94 5.11 7.28
CA ALA A 57 -21.96 3.66 7.46
C ALA A 57 -21.34 3.24 8.80
N LYS A 58 -20.31 3.95 9.26
CA LYS A 58 -19.65 3.69 10.55
C LYS A 58 -20.46 4.16 11.76
N TYR A 59 -21.27 5.21 11.60
CA TYR A 59 -22.12 5.77 12.66
C TYR A 59 -23.60 5.74 12.23
N PRO A 60 -24.28 4.59 12.39
CA PRO A 60 -25.70 4.45 12.05
C PRO A 60 -26.55 5.47 12.81
N GLY A 61 -27.40 6.22 12.10
CA GLY A 61 -28.20 7.31 12.67
C GLY A 61 -27.60 8.71 12.50
N LEU A 62 -26.37 8.82 12.01
CA LEU A 62 -25.77 10.11 11.65
C LEU A 62 -26.41 10.68 10.38
N SER A 63 -27.01 11.86 10.49
CA SER A 63 -27.58 12.56 9.33
C SER A 63 -26.48 12.94 8.34
N ARG A 64 -26.84 13.02 7.06
CA ARG A 64 -25.87 13.38 6.02
C ARG A 64 -25.30 14.78 6.23
N THR A 65 -26.15 15.71 6.66
CA THR A 65 -25.75 17.08 7.00
C THR A 65 -24.74 17.09 8.15
N GLN A 66 -25.02 16.37 9.23
CA GLN A 66 -24.11 16.28 10.38
C GLN A 66 -22.78 15.63 10.01
N ALA A 67 -22.80 14.62 9.13
CA ALA A 67 -21.57 13.99 8.64
C ALA A 67 -20.68 14.96 7.85
N TYR A 68 -21.26 15.85 7.04
CA TYR A 68 -20.49 16.92 6.37
C TYR A 68 -19.91 17.91 7.37
N GLU A 69 -20.68 18.29 8.40
CA GLU A 69 -20.19 19.17 9.47
C GLU A 69 -19.06 18.52 10.27
N ASP A 70 -19.18 17.24 10.60
CA ASP A 70 -18.13 16.49 11.29
C ASP A 70 -16.85 16.40 10.46
N CYS A 71 -16.96 16.18 9.14
CA CYS A 71 -15.82 16.28 8.22
C CYS A 71 -15.20 17.69 8.23
N ARG A 72 -16.02 18.75 8.19
CA ARG A 72 -15.53 20.14 8.23
C ARG A 72 -14.82 20.47 9.54
N ASN A 73 -15.40 20.05 10.67
CA ASN A 73 -14.82 20.24 12.00
C ASN A 73 -13.53 19.43 12.17
N ALA A 74 -13.46 18.22 11.62
CA ALA A 74 -12.24 17.43 11.59
C ALA A 74 -11.09 18.15 10.84
N VAL A 75 -11.36 18.70 9.64
CA VAL A 75 -10.37 19.49 8.89
C VAL A 75 -9.91 20.70 9.69
N ARG A 76 -10.85 21.42 10.31
CA ARG A 76 -10.56 22.61 11.14
C ARG A 76 -9.74 22.27 12.38
N MET A 77 -10.04 21.14 13.04
CA MET A 77 -9.44 20.72 14.31
C MET A 77 -8.04 20.15 14.12
N PHE A 78 -7.89 19.19 13.20
CA PHE A 78 -6.64 18.46 13.02
C PHE A 78 -5.71 19.13 12.01
N ASN A 79 -6.10 20.31 11.52
CA ASN A 79 -5.36 21.11 10.56
C ASN A 79 -4.85 20.24 9.41
N SER A 80 -5.70 19.32 8.94
CA SER A 80 -5.45 18.54 7.73
C SER A 80 -5.59 19.50 6.56
N LYS A 81 -4.65 20.44 6.45
CA LYS A 81 -4.23 20.95 5.17
C LYS A 81 -3.77 19.71 4.42
N GLN A 82 -4.70 19.03 3.75
CA GLN A 82 -4.34 18.26 2.58
C GLN A 82 -3.76 19.28 1.62
N THR A 83 -2.47 19.58 1.79
CA THR A 83 -1.64 20.01 0.68
C THR A 83 -1.91 19.02 -0.43
N PHE A 84 -2.06 19.51 -1.65
CA PHE A 84 -2.29 18.67 -2.81
C PHE A 84 -1.24 17.54 -2.83
N ASP A 85 -1.68 16.32 -2.50
CA ASP A 85 -0.86 15.13 -2.47
C ASP A 85 -0.93 14.51 -3.87
N TYR A 86 0.07 14.85 -4.69
CA TYR A 86 0.11 14.43 -6.08
C TYR A 86 -0.02 12.92 -6.25
N GLU A 87 0.61 12.12 -5.38
CA GLU A 87 0.56 10.66 -5.47
C GLU A 87 -0.83 10.13 -5.11
N LEU A 88 -1.44 10.66 -4.03
CA LEU A 88 -2.82 10.29 -3.65
C LEU A 88 -3.80 10.62 -4.78
N TRP A 89 -3.74 11.83 -5.34
CA TRP A 89 -4.63 12.27 -6.41
C TRP A 89 -4.40 11.50 -7.71
N ARG A 90 -3.15 11.18 -8.05
CA ARG A 90 -2.81 10.34 -9.20
C ARG A 90 -3.36 8.93 -9.02
N ASN A 91 -3.13 8.29 -7.87
CA ASN A 91 -3.63 6.95 -7.58
C ASN A 91 -5.16 6.90 -7.59
N TRP A 92 -5.82 7.92 -7.03
CA TRP A 92 -7.27 8.03 -7.07
C TRP A 92 -7.81 8.19 -8.49
N LEU A 93 -7.22 9.08 -9.30
CA LEU A 93 -7.60 9.29 -10.70
C LEU A 93 -7.43 7.99 -11.52
N LEU A 94 -6.34 7.25 -11.31
CA LEU A 94 -6.12 5.97 -11.98
C LEU A 94 -7.23 4.97 -11.64
N ASN A 95 -7.58 4.82 -10.35
CA ASN A 95 -8.66 3.94 -9.92
C ASN A 95 -10.02 4.34 -10.53
N ASP A 96 -10.33 5.63 -10.56
CA ASP A 96 -11.59 6.14 -11.12
C ASP A 96 -11.70 5.86 -12.63
N ILE A 97 -10.61 6.08 -13.38
CA ILE A 97 -10.57 5.76 -14.82
C ILE A 97 -10.71 4.24 -15.06
N ILE A 98 -10.12 3.41 -14.20
CA ILE A 98 -10.27 1.94 -14.29
C ILE A 98 -11.73 1.53 -14.07
N GLU A 99 -12.41 2.09 -13.07
CA GLU A 99 -13.83 1.83 -12.85
C GLU A 99 -14.69 2.29 -14.04
N LEU A 100 -14.39 3.45 -14.63
CA LEU A 100 -15.07 3.93 -15.82
C LEU A 100 -14.85 2.99 -17.01
N CYS A 101 -13.63 2.47 -17.19
CA CYS A 101 -13.34 1.46 -18.21
C CYS A 101 -14.20 0.21 -18.02
N GLN A 102 -14.31 -0.29 -16.79
CA GLN A 102 -15.12 -1.47 -16.47
C GLN A 102 -16.61 -1.22 -16.76
N LYS A 103 -17.17 -0.12 -16.25
CA LYS A 103 -18.58 0.26 -16.49
C LYS A 103 -18.88 0.46 -17.97
N ALA A 104 -17.98 1.08 -18.74
CA ALA A 104 -18.14 1.27 -20.17
C ALA A 104 -18.10 -0.05 -20.95
N LYS A 105 -17.26 -0.99 -20.51
CA LYS A 105 -17.20 -2.35 -21.07
C LYS A 105 -18.48 -3.13 -20.79
N ASP A 106 -18.96 -3.09 -19.55
CA ASP A 106 -20.17 -3.81 -19.11
C ASP A 106 -21.43 -3.29 -19.81
N THR A 107 -21.49 -1.99 -20.09
CA THR A 107 -22.60 -1.35 -20.84
C THR A 107 -22.47 -1.49 -22.36
N GLY A 108 -21.40 -2.11 -22.87
CA GLY A 108 -21.15 -2.26 -24.30
C GLY A 108 -20.85 -0.95 -25.04
N ASN A 109 -20.60 0.16 -24.33
CA ASN A 109 -20.33 1.45 -24.94
C ASN A 109 -18.84 1.55 -25.33
N LEU A 110 -18.51 0.99 -26.48
CA LEU A 110 -17.14 0.94 -27.00
C LEU A 110 -16.50 2.32 -27.18
N LYS A 111 -17.30 3.36 -27.48
CA LYS A 111 -16.81 4.74 -27.62
C LYS A 111 -16.39 5.33 -26.26
N ALA A 112 -17.21 5.14 -25.24
CA ALA A 112 -16.86 5.53 -23.87
C ALA A 112 -15.68 4.72 -23.33
N TRP A 113 -15.60 3.44 -23.68
CA TRP A 113 -14.49 2.57 -23.30
C TRP A 113 -13.16 3.03 -23.91
N ALA A 114 -13.13 3.31 -25.22
CA ALA A 114 -11.95 3.85 -25.89
C ALA A 114 -11.53 5.22 -25.32
N ALA A 115 -12.49 6.09 -24.98
CA ALA A 115 -12.19 7.37 -24.35
C ALA A 115 -11.60 7.21 -22.94
N ALA A 116 -12.12 6.28 -22.13
CA ALA A 116 -11.60 6.00 -20.81
C ALA A 116 -10.17 5.43 -20.88
N GLN A 117 -9.89 4.51 -21.82
CA GLN A 117 -8.54 4.00 -22.05
C GLN A 117 -7.55 5.09 -22.48
N ALA A 118 -7.97 6.00 -23.37
CA ALA A 118 -7.12 7.13 -23.77
C ALA A 118 -6.80 8.06 -22.59
N ASN A 119 -7.77 8.29 -21.70
CA ASN A 119 -7.54 9.06 -20.48
C ASN A 119 -6.60 8.32 -19.49
N LEU A 120 -6.69 6.99 -19.40
CA LEU A 120 -5.81 6.19 -18.56
C LEU A 120 -4.35 6.33 -19.01
N ILE A 121 -4.09 6.23 -20.32
CA ILE A 121 -2.76 6.39 -20.90
C ILE A 121 -2.18 7.77 -20.54
N LYS A 122 -2.99 8.84 -20.68
CA LYS A 122 -2.58 10.19 -20.31
C LYS A 122 -2.28 10.34 -18.81
N ALA A 123 -3.08 9.70 -17.95
CA ALA A 123 -2.92 9.77 -16.50
C ALA A 123 -1.73 8.96 -15.98
N LEU A 124 -1.38 7.85 -16.64
CA LEU A 124 -0.19 7.06 -16.34
C LEU A 124 1.09 7.87 -16.56
N GLY A 125 1.09 8.73 -17.58
CA GLY A 125 2.26 9.51 -17.99
C GLY A 125 3.22 8.69 -18.86
N GLU A 126 4.45 9.16 -18.99
CA GLU A 126 5.51 8.43 -19.68
C GLU A 126 5.94 7.23 -18.83
N ALA A 127 6.23 6.10 -19.49
CA ALA A 127 6.85 4.98 -18.81
C ALA A 127 8.17 5.46 -18.19
N PRO A 128 8.49 5.08 -16.93
CA PRO A 128 9.76 5.48 -16.33
C PRO A 128 10.89 5.07 -17.28
N GLU A 129 11.79 6.01 -17.60
CA GLU A 129 13.03 5.65 -18.25
C GLU A 129 13.70 4.60 -17.37
N ASN A 130 13.90 3.40 -17.91
CA ASN A 130 14.70 2.37 -17.26
C ASN A 130 16.19 2.81 -17.29
N ASN A 131 16.51 3.92 -16.64
CA ASN A 131 17.88 4.25 -16.22
C ASN A 131 18.18 3.43 -14.96
N ILE A 132 18.12 2.11 -15.11
CA ILE A 132 18.71 1.20 -14.13
C ILE A 132 20.23 1.43 -14.28
N ASP A 133 20.85 2.05 -13.28
CA ASP A 133 22.31 2.17 -13.22
C ASP A 133 22.91 0.76 -13.40
N PRO A 134 23.74 0.51 -14.43
CA PRO A 134 24.34 -0.80 -14.68
C PRO A 134 25.05 -1.38 -13.44
N ARG A 135 25.48 -0.53 -12.51
CA ARG A 135 26.10 -0.92 -11.24
C ARG A 135 25.15 -1.58 -10.23
N LEU A 136 23.84 -1.34 -10.34
CA LEU A 136 22.83 -2.00 -9.51
C LEU A 136 22.57 -3.45 -9.98
N LEU A 137 22.89 -3.77 -11.23
CA LEU A 137 22.83 -5.14 -11.76
C LEU A 137 24.06 -5.97 -11.39
N GLU A 138 25.20 -5.33 -11.11
CA GLU A 138 26.48 -6.02 -10.85
C GLU A 138 26.63 -6.62 -9.44
N LYS A 139 25.74 -6.32 -8.48
CA LYS A 139 26.01 -6.61 -7.04
C LYS A 139 25.16 -7.67 -6.36
N HIS A 140 24.35 -8.43 -7.07
CA HIS A 140 23.71 -9.61 -6.48
C HIS A 140 24.42 -10.88 -6.95
N GLN A 141 25.63 -11.11 -6.43
CA GLN A 141 26.16 -12.48 -6.38
C GLN A 141 25.29 -13.25 -5.40
N ILE A 142 24.29 -13.96 -5.93
CA ILE A 142 23.49 -14.89 -5.13
C ILE A 142 24.38 -16.09 -4.85
N VAL A 143 24.95 -16.12 -3.65
CA VAL A 143 25.78 -17.22 -3.16
C VAL A 143 24.90 -18.14 -2.33
N ILE A 144 24.91 -19.42 -2.65
CA ILE A 144 24.26 -20.47 -1.87
C ILE A 144 25.33 -21.10 -0.96
N PRO A 145 25.29 -20.88 0.36
CA PRO A 145 26.18 -21.56 1.28
C PRO A 145 25.72 -23.01 1.45
N ILE A 146 26.60 -23.96 1.15
CA ILE A 146 26.39 -25.39 1.35
C ILE A 146 27.33 -25.85 2.46
N GLN A 147 26.80 -26.51 3.50
CA GLN A 147 27.61 -27.11 4.55
C GLN A 147 27.87 -28.57 4.25
N VAL A 148 29.15 -28.95 4.17
CA VAL A 148 29.61 -30.34 4.01
C VAL A 148 30.68 -30.59 5.05
N ASN A 149 30.51 -31.63 5.90
CA ASN A 149 31.49 -32.03 6.92
C ASN A 149 31.99 -30.86 7.80
N ASN A 150 31.07 -30.04 8.32
CA ASN A 150 31.35 -28.82 9.11
C ASN A 150 32.12 -27.69 8.39
N ASN A 151 32.37 -27.81 7.09
CA ASN A 151 32.96 -26.74 6.27
C ASN A 151 31.88 -26.09 5.39
N THR A 152 31.88 -24.76 5.34
CA THR A 152 30.95 -23.99 4.49
C THR A 152 31.58 -23.73 3.13
N TYR A 153 30.94 -24.20 2.06
CA TYR A 153 31.28 -23.91 0.68
C TYR A 153 30.28 -22.93 0.09
N ASN A 154 30.79 -21.80 -0.40
CA ASN A 154 29.99 -20.73 -0.97
C ASN A 154 29.88 -20.93 -2.49
N LEU A 155 28.71 -21.34 -2.96
CA LEU A 155 28.47 -21.67 -4.36
C LEU A 155 27.81 -20.49 -5.08
N ASP A 156 28.46 -19.95 -6.11
CA ASP A 156 27.92 -18.86 -6.93
C ASP A 156 26.86 -19.42 -7.88
N LEU A 157 25.60 -18.99 -7.70
CA LEU A 157 24.46 -19.49 -8.46
C LEU A 157 24.59 -19.20 -9.96
N ASN A 158 25.21 -18.08 -10.35
CA ASN A 158 25.39 -17.74 -11.76
C ASN A 158 26.40 -18.68 -12.42
N LYS A 159 27.46 -19.05 -11.70
CA LYS A 159 28.41 -20.07 -12.18
C LYS A 159 27.75 -21.43 -12.27
N PHE A 160 26.92 -21.79 -11.29
CA PHE A 160 26.18 -23.06 -11.30
C PHE A 160 25.23 -23.18 -12.50
N LEU A 161 24.45 -22.12 -12.79
CA LEU A 161 23.52 -22.12 -13.93
C LEU A 161 24.22 -22.21 -15.29
N ASN A 162 25.47 -21.76 -15.38
CA ASN A 162 26.30 -21.86 -16.58
C ASN A 162 26.93 -23.25 -16.78
N ILE A 163 26.82 -24.16 -15.81
CA ILE A 163 27.26 -25.55 -15.96
C ILE A 163 26.22 -26.31 -16.81
N PRO A 164 26.64 -27.23 -17.71
CA PRO A 164 25.73 -28.10 -18.44
C PRO A 164 24.74 -28.82 -17.52
N ILE A 165 23.50 -29.00 -17.99
CA ILE A 165 22.41 -29.59 -17.21
C ILE A 165 22.81 -30.95 -16.61
N ASP A 166 23.50 -31.79 -17.37
CA ASP A 166 23.92 -33.13 -16.94
C ASP A 166 24.82 -33.10 -15.70
N GLN A 167 25.69 -32.09 -15.59
CA GLN A 167 26.58 -31.92 -14.44
C GLN A 167 25.86 -31.28 -13.25
N ARG A 168 24.90 -30.37 -13.49
CA ARG A 168 24.05 -29.80 -12.43
C ARG A 168 23.21 -30.88 -11.75
N THR A 169 22.65 -31.80 -12.53
CA THR A 169 21.85 -32.92 -12.00
C THR A 169 22.70 -33.84 -11.13
N ARG A 170 23.92 -34.18 -11.56
CA ARG A 170 24.87 -34.98 -10.74
C ARG A 170 25.22 -34.32 -9.41
N ILE A 171 25.46 -33.00 -9.42
CA ILE A 171 25.75 -32.25 -8.19
C ILE A 171 24.53 -32.23 -7.26
N ALA A 172 23.33 -32.02 -7.81
CA ALA A 172 22.10 -32.06 -7.04
C ALA A 172 21.82 -33.46 -6.45
N ASP A 173 22.02 -34.51 -7.23
CA ASP A 173 21.85 -35.90 -6.81
C ASP A 173 22.83 -36.28 -5.69
N ALA A 174 24.11 -35.86 -5.80
CA ALA A 174 25.13 -36.08 -4.78
C ALA A 174 24.88 -35.32 -3.46
N LEU A 175 24.10 -34.23 -3.50
CA LEU A 175 23.71 -33.47 -2.31
C LEU A 175 22.48 -34.07 -1.60
N ILE A 176 21.65 -34.82 -2.32
CA ILE A 176 20.39 -35.39 -1.81
C ILE A 176 20.60 -36.82 -1.32
N ASN A 177 21.42 -37.61 -2.01
CA ASN A 177 21.70 -39.00 -1.65
C ASN A 177 23.08 -39.12 -1.01
N PRO A 178 23.19 -39.64 0.23
CA PRO A 178 24.50 -39.95 0.81
C PRO A 178 25.19 -40.98 -0.08
N ALA A 179 26.46 -40.71 -0.46
CA ALA A 179 27.25 -41.59 -1.32
C ALA A 179 27.26 -43.02 -0.75
N THR A 180 27.01 -44.00 -1.62
CA THR A 180 27.15 -45.41 -1.30
C THR A 180 28.62 -45.83 -1.34
N ASP A 181 29.02 -46.84 -0.57
CA ASP A 181 30.43 -47.27 -0.45
C ASP A 181 31.08 -47.59 -1.81
N ASP A 182 30.28 -48.01 -2.80
CA ASP A 182 30.75 -48.27 -4.17
C ASP A 182 31.22 -46.99 -4.88
N ASP A 183 30.54 -45.84 -4.69
CA ASP A 183 30.90 -44.55 -5.30
C ASP A 183 32.23 -43.99 -4.74
N ILE A 184 32.51 -44.28 -3.47
CA ILE A 184 33.74 -43.84 -2.79
C ILE A 184 34.95 -44.58 -3.36
N THR A 185 34.79 -45.87 -3.69
CA THR A 185 35.90 -46.68 -4.25
C THR A 185 36.27 -46.30 -5.68
N GLU A 186 35.34 -45.77 -6.48
CA GLU A 186 35.62 -45.33 -7.86
C GLU A 186 36.37 -43.98 -7.88
N ILE A 187 36.05 -43.08 -6.95
CA ILE A 187 36.76 -41.80 -6.79
C ILE A 187 38.18 -41.99 -6.25
N MET A 188 38.42 -42.98 -5.38
CA MET A 188 39.76 -43.24 -4.85
C MET A 188 40.73 -43.87 -5.86
N ASN A 189 40.23 -44.47 -6.95
CA ASN A 189 41.04 -45.16 -7.95
C ASN A 189 41.21 -44.38 -9.27
N SER A 190 40.74 -43.12 -9.33
CA SER A 190 40.93 -42.18 -10.45
C SER A 190 41.89 -41.06 -10.07
#